data_AF-A0AB33IA47-F1
#
_entry.id   AF-A0AB33IA47-F1
#
_cell.length_a   1.000
_cell.length_b   1.000
_cell.length_c   1.000
_cell.angle_alpha   90.00
_cell.angle_beta   90.00
_cell.angle_gamma   90.00
#
_symmetry.space_group_name_H-M   'P 1'
#
loop_
_entity.id
_entity.type
_entity.pdbx_description
1 polymer ?
#
loop_
_entity_poly.entity_id
_entity_poly.type
_entity_poly.pdbx_seq_one_letter_code
_entity_poly.pdbx_strand_id
1 'polypeptide(L)' 'MVDSSRIARNCERAVITAYQELKQVGTNDVSAFNACTTLYRIHHPESSLNEARRLVSEWIDHHVVKKSNEPTKGCDCAVK' A
#
# COMPACT_ATOMS: atom_id res chain seq x y z
N MET A 1 -25.41 0.37 1.73
CA MET A 1 -24.33 0.87 2.61
C MET A 1 -23.10 0.01 2.35
N VAL A 2 -22.22 0.45 1.44
CA VAL A 2 -20.95 -0.23 1.20
C VAL A 2 -19.95 0.29 2.22
N ASP A 3 -19.47 -0.62 3.04
CA ASP A 3 -18.55 -0.41 4.15
C ASP A 3 -17.18 0.04 3.61
N SER A 4 -16.82 1.30 3.86
CA SER A 4 -15.55 1.92 3.45
C SER A 4 -14.32 1.12 3.92
N SER A 5 -14.46 0.32 4.97
CA SER A 5 -13.40 -0.55 5.49
C SER A 5 -13.01 -1.68 4.55
N ARG A 6 -13.87 -2.07 3.58
CA ARG A 6 -13.50 -3.10 2.57
C ARG A 6 -12.57 -2.56 1.48
N ILE A 7 -12.69 -1.29 1.10
CA ILE A 7 -11.87 -0.69 0.04
C ILE A 7 -10.50 -0.26 0.58
N ALA A 8 -10.45 0.26 1.81
CA ALA A 8 -9.18 0.54 2.49
C ALA A 8 -8.29 -0.72 2.59
N ARG A 9 -8.91 -1.88 2.85
CA ARG A 9 -8.23 -3.19 2.82
C ARG A 9 -7.77 -3.61 1.43
N ASN A 10 -8.35 -3.10 0.35
CA ASN A 10 -7.95 -3.46 -1.01
C ASN A 10 -6.72 -2.70 -1.47
N CYS A 11 -6.57 -1.41 -1.14
CA CYS A 11 -5.38 -0.63 -1.52
C CYS A 11 -4.12 -1.13 -0.79
N GLU A 12 -4.24 -1.35 0.52
CA GLU A 12 -3.17 -1.96 1.32
C GLU A 12 -2.76 -3.33 0.76
N ARG A 13 -3.73 -4.23 0.56
CA ARG A 13 -3.46 -5.57 0.01
C ARG A 13 -2.86 -5.52 -1.39
N ALA A 14 -3.33 -4.63 -2.26
CA ALA A 14 -2.79 -4.47 -3.61
C ALA A 14 -1.33 -4.03 -3.56
N VAL A 15 -1.00 -3.05 -2.71
CA VAL A 15 0.38 -2.58 -2.52
C VAL A 15 1.29 -3.67 -1.96
N ILE A 16 0.85 -4.40 -0.93
CA ILE A 16 1.65 -5.47 -0.32
C ILE A 16 1.86 -6.63 -1.28
N THR A 17 0.83 -7.03 -2.03
CA THR A 17 0.92 -8.09 -3.03
C THR A 17 1.92 -7.68 -4.12
N ALA A 18 1.77 -6.48 -4.70
CA ALA A 18 2.70 -5.97 -5.71
C ALA A 18 4.13 -5.87 -5.17
N TYR A 19 4.33 -5.42 -3.92
CA TYR A 19 5.65 -5.36 -3.31
C TYR A 19 6.29 -6.75 -3.21
N GLN A 20 5.54 -7.75 -2.74
CA GLN A 20 6.03 -9.12 -2.62
C GLN A 20 6.36 -9.74 -3.98
N GLU A 21 5.51 -9.54 -5.00
CA GLU A 21 5.78 -10.00 -6.37
C GLU A 21 7.06 -9.35 -6.94
N LEU A 22 7.22 -8.04 -6.76
CA LEU A 22 8.43 -7.32 -7.19
C LEU A 22 9.68 -7.86 -6.49
N LYS A 23 9.59 -8.18 -5.19
CA LYS A 23 10.68 -8.82 -4.44
C LYS A 23 10.98 -10.23 -4.95
N GLN A 24 9.96 -11.02 -5.31
CA GLN A 24 10.14 -12.38 -5.85
C GLN A 24 10.88 -12.38 -7.19
N VAL A 25 10.65 -11.38 -8.05
CA VAL A 25 11.39 -11.23 -9.32
C VAL A 25 12.78 -10.59 -9.16
N GLY A 26 13.23 -10.34 -7.93
CA GLY A 26 14.57 -9.81 -7.64
C GLY A 26 14.67 -8.28 -7.67
N THR A 27 13.55 -7.56 -7.59
CA THR A 27 13.58 -6.08 -7.52
C THR A 27 14.13 -5.63 -6.17
N ASN A 28 15.02 -4.64 -6.18
CA ASN A 28 15.56 -4.05 -4.95
C ASN A 28 14.46 -3.31 -4.15
N ASP A 29 14.58 -3.28 -2.82
CA ASP A 29 13.56 -2.72 -1.91
C ASP A 29 13.19 -1.27 -2.26
N VAL A 30 14.18 -0.43 -2.56
CA VAL A 30 13.93 0.99 -2.93
C VAL A 30 13.15 1.09 -4.25
N SER A 31 13.41 0.22 -5.21
CA SER A 31 12.70 0.23 -6.49
C SER A 31 11.27 -0.30 -6.35
N ALA A 32 11.10 -1.39 -5.59
CA ALA A 32 9.78 -1.94 -5.27
C ALA A 32 8.92 -0.93 -4.49
N PHE A 33 9.51 -0.24 -3.51
CA PHE A 33 8.85 0.81 -2.74
C PHE A 33 8.35 1.97 -3.62
N ASN A 34 9.20 2.47 -4.52
CA ASN A 34 8.83 3.55 -5.42
C ASN A 34 7.74 3.12 -6.43
N ALA A 35 7.78 1.88 -6.92
CA ALA A 35 6.75 1.32 -7.77
C ALA A 35 5.40 1.23 -7.04
N CYS A 36 5.37 0.71 -5.81
CA CYS A 36 4.18 0.65 -4.97
C CYS A 36 3.62 2.04 -4.64
N THR A 37 4.48 3.01 -4.34
CA THR A 37 4.09 4.41 -4.13
C THR A 37 3.44 5.00 -5.39
N THR A 38 3.98 4.68 -6.57
CA THR A 38 3.43 5.14 -7.84
C THR A 38 2.07 4.49 -8.11
N LEU A 39 1.96 3.18 -7.90
CA LEU A 39 0.70 2.44 -8.04
C LEU A 39 -0.39 3.04 -7.14
N TYR A 40 -0.09 3.31 -5.87
CA TYR A 40 -1.03 3.96 -4.95
C TYR A 40 -1.52 5.32 -5.49
N ARG A 41 -0.63 6.13 -6.07
CA ARG A 41 -0.98 7.45 -6.62
C ARG A 41 -1.77 7.39 -7.93
N ILE A 42 -1.70 6.30 -8.69
CA ILE A 42 -2.57 6.10 -9.87
C ILE A 42 -4.03 5.96 -9.41
N HIS A 43 -4.25 5.30 -8.28
CA HIS A 43 -5.57 5.16 -7.67
C HIS A 43 -5.98 6.41 -6.87
N HIS A 44 -5.03 7.07 -6.21
CA HIS A 44 -5.22 8.28 -5.41
C HIS A 44 -4.36 9.43 -5.93
N PRO A 45 -4.72 10.03 -7.08
CA PRO A 45 -3.99 11.19 -7.58
C PRO A 45 -4.12 12.40 -6.65
N GLU A 46 -5.16 12.41 -5.80
CA GLU A 46 -5.40 13.40 -4.75
C GLU A 46 -4.41 13.29 -3.57
N SER A 47 -3.88 12.10 -3.29
CA SER A 47 -2.90 11.92 -2.23
C SER A 47 -1.54 12.51 -2.65
N SER A 48 -0.99 13.32 -1.75
CA SER A 48 0.36 13.87 -1.93
C SER A 48 1.41 12.76 -1.94
N LEU A 49 2.52 12.97 -2.66
CA LEU A 49 3.61 11.99 -2.72
C LEU A 49 4.16 11.63 -1.33
N ASN A 50 4.23 12.60 -0.41
CA ASN A 50 4.69 12.37 0.96
C ASN A 50 3.73 11.49 1.77
N GLU A 51 2.42 11.67 1.59
CA GLU A 51 1.40 10.87 2.24
C GLU A 51 1.41 9.43 1.71
N ALA A 52 1.47 9.27 0.39
CA ALA A 52 1.59 7.97 -0.26
C ALA A 52 2.82 7.20 0.24
N ARG A 53 4.00 7.85 0.29
CA ARG A 53 5.23 7.24 0.81
C ARG A 53 5.08 6.82 2.26
N ARG A 54 4.49 7.66 3.09
CA ARG A 54 4.28 7.36 4.51
C ARG A 54 3.40 6.12 4.68
N LEU A 55 2.23 6.09 4.02
CA LEU A 55 1.30 4.96 4.10
C LEU A 55 1.94 3.66 3.59
N VAL A 56 2.56 3.70 2.40
CA VAL A 56 3.22 2.51 1.81
C VAL A 56 4.35 2.00 2.71
N SER A 57 5.14 2.89 3.32
CA SER A 57 6.18 2.50 4.29
C SER A 57 5.59 1.82 5.51
N GLU A 58 4.52 2.38 6.09
CA GLU A 58 3.84 1.79 7.26
C GLU A 58 3.28 0.40 6.94
N TRP A 59 2.69 0.22 5.75
CA TRP A 59 2.18 -1.07 5.32
C TRP A 59 3.29 -2.11 5.13
N ILE A 60 4.39 -1.74 4.46
CA ILE A 60 5.53 -2.64 4.25
C ILE A 60 6.18 -3.02 5.59
N ASP A 61 6.39 -2.06 6.50
CA ASP A 61 6.89 -2.35 7.85
C ASP A 61 5.99 -3.34 8.58
N HIS A 62 4.68 -3.11 8.56
CA HIS A 62 3.72 -3.95 9.27
C HIS A 62 3.64 -5.38 8.70
N HIS A 63 3.51 -5.52 7.38
CA HIS A 63 3.25 -6.80 6.71
C HIS A 63 4.50 -7.58 6.33
N VAL A 64 5.57 -6.89 5.94
CA VAL A 64 6.79 -7.52 5.43
C VAL A 64 7.82 -7.68 6.54
N VAL A 65 8.04 -6.64 7.35
CA VAL A 65 9.05 -6.65 8.43
C VAL A 65 8.49 -7.31 9.68
N LYS A 66 7.38 -6.78 10.22
CA LYS A 66 6.75 -7.30 11.45
C LYS A 66 5.93 -8.57 11.21
N LYS A 67 5.49 -8.81 9.97
CA LYS A 67 4.59 -9.92 9.58
C LYS A 67 3.36 -10.00 10.48
N SER A 68 2.89 -8.85 10.94
CA SER A 68 1.69 -8.72 11.74
C SER A 68 0.48 -8.79 10.82
N ASN A 69 -0.54 -9.52 11.25
CA ASN A 69 -1.81 -9.64 10.52
C ASN A 69 -2.89 -8.70 11.11
N GLU A 70 -2.44 -7.73 11.89
CA GLU A 70 -3.31 -6.74 12.54
C GLU A 70 -3.70 -5.65 11.53
N PRO A 71 -4.84 -4.98 11.73
CA PRO A 71 -5.23 -3.89 10.83
C PRO A 71 -4.23 -2.73 10.93
N THR A 72 -3.65 -2.32 9.80
CA THR A 72 -2.90 -1.07 9.73
C THR A 72 -3.86 0.13 9.64
N LYS A 73 -3.33 1.35 9.78
CA LYS A 73 -4.07 2.54 9.34
C LYS A 73 -4.24 2.45 7.83
N GLY A 74 -5.41 1.99 7.40
CA GLY A 74 -5.80 1.95 6.00
C GLY A 74 -5.89 3.36 5.40
N CYS A 75 -6.10 3.44 4.10
CA CYS A 75 -6.35 4.72 3.45
C CYS A 75 -7.80 5.22 3.72
N ASP A 76 -7.99 6.54 3.80
CA ASP A 76 -9.30 7.20 3.82
C ASP A 76 -9.93 7.28 2.40
N CYS A 77 -9.85 6.18 1.66
CA CYS A 77 -10.32 6.07 0.29
C CYS A 77 -11.86 6.15 0.19
N ALA A 78 -12.42 7.15 -0.50
CA ALA A 78 -13.84 7.18 -0.86
C ALA A 78 -14.13 6.19 -2.01
N VAL A 79 -15.15 5.34 -1.86
CA VAL A 79 -15.63 4.43 -2.90
C VAL A 79 -16.06 5.26 -4.11
N LYS A 80 -15.35 5.14 -5.24
CA LYS A 80 -15.86 5.66 -6.52
C LYS A 80 -16.61 4.56 -7.25
#